data_AF-A0A1W6YUC0-F1
#
_entry.id   AF-A0A1W6YUC0-F1
#
_cell.length_a   1.000
_cell.length_b   1.000
_cell.length_c   1.000
_cell.angle_alpha   90.00
_cell.angle_beta   90.00
_cell.angle_gamma   90.00
#
_symmetry.space_group_name_H-M   'P 1'
#
loop_
_entity.id
_entity.type
_entity.pdbx_description
1 polymer ?
#
loop_
_entity_poly.entity_id
_entity_poly.type
_entity_poly.pdbx_seq_one_letter_code
_entity_poly.pdbx_strand_id
1 'polypeptide(L)'
;MHDPAEAALRILMYFIMPLWIAAGTADYLCHRRTHIARTAGPKESLLHLLMFAEIGIPLLACLFLEINALVFLVMIVAFIAHEATALWDVSYAASRRRVGPFEQHVHSFLELLPLAAGMLVAVLHWPQFLALFGLGQEPARWELRLKARALPTAYVAFVLLAAIVLEFLPYVEELLRGLKARRSGMGPPSNAWPRGNG
;
A
#
# COMPACT_ATOMS: atom_id res chain seq x y z
N MET A 1 -0.02 16.72 30.55
CA MET A 1 -0.88 15.72 29.88
C MET A 1 -0.50 15.71 28.42
N HIS A 2 -0.20 14.55 27.84
CA HIS A 2 0.06 14.44 26.41
C HIS A 2 -1.28 14.50 25.66
N ASP A 3 -1.34 15.31 24.60
CA ASP A 3 -2.54 15.44 23.75
C ASP A 3 -2.76 14.12 22.98
N PRO A 4 -3.93 13.46 23.11
CA PRO A 4 -4.26 12.26 22.35
C PRO A 4 -4.09 12.42 20.84
N ALA A 5 -4.33 13.60 20.28
CA ALA A 5 -4.13 13.86 18.85
C ALA A 5 -2.63 13.83 18.49
N GLU A 6 -1.78 14.38 19.35
CA GLU A 6 -0.32 14.31 19.16
C GLU A 6 0.19 12.86 19.27
N ALA A 7 -0.37 12.08 20.19
CA ALA A 7 -0.04 10.66 20.31
C ALA A 7 -0.44 9.87 19.06
N ALA A 8 -1.66 10.06 18.54
CA ALA A 8 -2.11 9.42 17.31
C ALA A 8 -1.24 9.78 16.10
N LEU A 9 -0.84 11.06 15.97
CA LEU A 9 0.09 11.50 14.92
C LEU A 9 1.47 10.83 15.05
N ARG A 10 2.01 10.72 16.28
CA ARG A 10 3.29 10.05 16.52
C ARG A 10 3.22 8.55 16.22
N ILE A 11 2.09 7.89 16.51
CA ILE A 11 1.85 6.49 16.14
C ILE A 11 1.84 6.34 14.62
N LEU A 12 1.14 7.20 13.89
CA LEU A 12 1.17 7.22 12.42
C LEU A 12 2.62 7.33 11.91
N MET A 13 3.35 8.32 12.42
CA MET A 13 4.67 8.68 11.88
C MET A 13 5.78 7.68 12.22
N TYR A 14 5.80 7.18 13.45
CA TYR A 14 6.94 6.46 14.00
C TYR A 14 6.67 5.00 14.32
N PHE A 15 5.42 4.54 14.17
CA PHE A 15 5.07 3.13 14.31
C PHE A 15 4.46 2.57 13.03
N ILE A 16 3.36 3.14 12.55
CA ILE A 16 2.67 2.62 11.35
C ILE A 16 3.55 2.78 10.10
N MET A 17 4.05 3.98 9.81
CA MET A 17 4.83 4.20 8.58
C MET A 17 6.11 3.34 8.50
N PRO A 18 6.95 3.23 9.55
CA PRO A 18 8.14 2.37 9.50
C PRO A 18 7.80 0.88 9.39
N LEU A 19 6.78 0.41 10.11
CA LEU A 19 6.35 -0.99 10.05
C LEU A 19 5.78 -1.34 8.68
N TRP A 20 5.09 -0.41 8.04
CA TRP A 20 4.52 -0.60 6.72
C TRP A 20 5.60 -0.72 5.64
N ILE A 21 6.61 0.16 5.67
CA ILE A 21 7.79 0.03 4.81
C ILE A 21 8.51 -1.30 5.08
N ALA A 22 8.68 -1.69 6.34
CA ALA A 22 9.28 -2.99 6.65
C ALA A 22 8.49 -4.18 6.08
N ALA A 23 7.15 -4.11 6.07
CA ALA A 23 6.29 -5.13 5.50
C ALA A 23 6.44 -5.23 3.97
N GLY A 24 6.48 -4.10 3.26
CA GLY A 24 6.67 -4.09 1.80
C GLY A 24 8.06 -4.57 1.37
N THR A 25 9.09 -4.20 2.14
CA THR A 25 10.43 -4.79 1.97
C THR A 25 10.42 -6.30 2.20
N ALA A 26 9.71 -6.80 3.22
CA ALA A 26 9.60 -8.23 3.50
C ALA A 26 8.85 -8.99 2.39
N ASP A 27 7.84 -8.35 1.80
CA ASP A 27 7.07 -8.85 0.65
C ASP A 27 7.98 -9.07 -0.58
N TYR A 28 8.75 -8.06 -0.96
CA TYR A 28 9.75 -8.19 -2.02
C TYR A 28 10.77 -9.32 -1.74
N LEU A 29 11.20 -9.50 -0.50
CA LEU A 29 12.11 -10.60 -0.12
C LEU A 29 11.44 -11.97 -0.26
N CYS A 30 10.14 -12.10 0.04
CA CYS A 30 9.35 -13.29 -0.24
C CYS A 30 9.35 -13.59 -1.75
N HIS A 31 9.06 -12.60 -2.59
CA HIS A 31 9.03 -12.76 -4.04
C HIS A 31 10.37 -13.15 -4.63
N ARG A 32 11.45 -12.56 -4.11
CA ARG A 32 12.80 -12.90 -4.54
C ARG A 32 13.13 -14.36 -4.18
N ARG A 33 12.72 -14.82 -3.00
CA ARG A 33 12.91 -16.20 -2.52
C ARG A 33 12.07 -17.21 -3.30
N THR A 34 10.85 -16.87 -3.69
CA THR A 34 9.95 -17.73 -4.48
C THR A 34 10.18 -17.62 -5.98
N HIS A 35 11.17 -16.81 -6.40
CA HIS A 35 11.58 -16.62 -7.78
C HIS A 35 10.41 -16.25 -8.70
N ILE A 36 9.61 -15.25 -8.31
CA ILE A 36 8.36 -14.94 -9.03
C ILE A 36 8.56 -14.70 -10.52
N ALA A 37 9.73 -14.19 -10.94
CA ALA A 37 10.09 -14.01 -12.34
C ALA A 37 9.96 -15.29 -13.20
N ARG A 38 10.14 -16.48 -12.59
CA ARG A 38 10.02 -17.80 -13.25
C ARG A 38 8.75 -18.56 -12.88
N THR A 39 8.04 -18.16 -11.83
CA THR A 39 6.83 -18.86 -11.38
C THR A 39 5.56 -18.16 -11.83
N ALA A 40 5.32 -16.91 -11.41
CA ALA A 40 4.16 -16.13 -11.82
C ALA A 40 4.45 -15.15 -12.97
N GLY A 41 5.70 -14.71 -13.10
CA GLY A 41 6.16 -13.83 -14.15
C GLY A 41 5.81 -12.35 -13.91
N PRO A 42 6.04 -11.48 -14.92
CA PRO A 42 5.97 -10.03 -14.77
C PRO A 42 4.56 -9.47 -14.52
N LYS A 43 3.51 -10.29 -14.63
CA LYS A 43 2.14 -9.85 -14.37
C LYS A 43 1.91 -9.63 -12.87
N GLU A 44 2.45 -10.49 -12.01
CA GLU A 44 2.36 -10.33 -10.54
C GLU A 44 3.05 -9.00 -10.13
N SER A 45 4.27 -8.74 -10.61
CA SER A 45 4.97 -7.46 -10.37
C SER A 45 4.23 -6.22 -10.88
N LEU A 46 3.45 -6.34 -11.97
CA LEU A 46 2.64 -5.23 -12.45
C LEU A 46 1.45 -4.96 -11.51
N LEU A 47 0.85 -6.00 -10.94
CA LEU A 47 -0.18 -5.84 -9.91
C LEU A 47 0.40 -5.21 -8.64
N HIS A 48 1.62 -5.59 -8.22
CA HIS A 48 2.32 -4.92 -7.11
C HIS A 48 2.54 -3.43 -7.36
N LEU A 49 2.98 -3.04 -8.56
CA LEU A 49 3.15 -1.63 -8.93
C LEU A 49 1.81 -0.88 -9.00
N LEU A 50 0.73 -1.54 -9.45
CA LEU A 50 -0.60 -0.96 -9.44
C LEU A 50 -1.06 -0.71 -7.99
N MET A 51 -0.94 -1.71 -7.11
CA MET A 51 -1.26 -1.58 -5.69
C MET A 51 -0.44 -0.50 -4.98
N PHE A 52 0.86 -0.41 -5.29
CA PHE A 52 1.73 0.67 -4.81
C PHE A 52 1.21 2.04 -5.24
N ALA A 53 0.76 2.20 -6.49
CA ALA A 53 0.19 3.45 -6.98
C ALA A 53 -1.16 3.77 -6.33
N GLU A 54 -2.05 2.77 -6.20
CA GLU A 54 -3.37 2.89 -5.59
C GLU A 54 -3.26 3.45 -4.17
N ILE A 55 -2.30 2.99 -3.37
CA ILE A 55 -2.09 3.51 -2.01
C ILE A 55 -1.12 4.70 -1.95
N GLY A 56 -0.20 4.84 -2.92
CA GLY A 56 0.67 5.99 -3.03
C GLY A 56 -0.09 7.31 -3.19
N ILE A 57 -1.21 7.29 -3.93
CA ILE A 57 -2.08 8.47 -4.12
C ILE A 57 -2.64 9.01 -2.79
N PRO A 58 -3.38 8.23 -1.98
CA PRO A 58 -3.88 8.70 -0.68
C PRO A 58 -2.76 9.00 0.31
N LEU A 59 -1.63 8.29 0.27
CA LEU A 59 -0.46 8.62 1.11
C LEU A 59 0.07 10.02 0.79
N LEU A 60 0.30 10.33 -0.50
CA LEU A 60 0.74 11.65 -0.93
C LEU A 60 -0.28 12.74 -0.59
N ALA A 61 -1.58 12.47 -0.78
CA ALA A 61 -2.64 13.37 -0.33
C ALA A 61 -2.56 13.63 1.18
N CYS A 62 -2.35 12.59 1.98
CA CYS A 62 -2.20 12.72 3.43
C CYS A 62 -0.96 13.50 3.86
N LEU A 63 0.15 13.41 3.12
CA LEU A 63 1.39 14.13 3.42
C LEU A 63 1.30 15.61 3.08
N PHE A 64 0.68 15.97 1.95
CA PHE A 64 0.76 17.32 1.39
C PHE A 64 -0.52 18.14 1.51
N LEU A 65 -1.69 17.50 1.46
CA LEU A 65 -2.97 18.19 1.41
C LEU A 65 -3.63 18.29 2.78
N GLU A 66 -4.44 19.32 2.97
CA GLU A 66 -5.37 19.39 4.10
C GLU A 66 -6.32 18.20 4.04
N ILE A 67 -6.46 17.50 5.17
CA ILE A 67 -7.39 16.36 5.25
C ILE A 67 -8.81 16.93 5.33
N ASN A 68 -9.62 16.57 4.33
CA ASN A 68 -11.02 16.97 4.19
C ASN A 68 -11.86 15.84 3.59
N ALA A 69 -13.16 16.09 3.38
CA ALA A 69 -14.07 15.12 2.78
C ALA A 69 -13.58 14.58 1.42
N LEU A 70 -13.01 15.43 0.55
CA LEU A 70 -12.43 14.96 -0.72
C LEU A 70 -11.25 13.99 -0.50
N VAL A 71 -10.32 14.32 0.40
CA VAL A 71 -9.18 13.44 0.70
C VAL A 71 -9.68 12.11 1.29
N PHE A 72 -10.66 12.12 2.18
CA PHE A 72 -11.27 10.89 2.70
C PHE A 72 -11.96 10.07 1.61
N LEU A 73 -12.68 10.70 0.69
CA LEU A 73 -13.29 10.01 -0.44
C LEU A 73 -12.22 9.31 -1.30
N VAL A 74 -11.14 10.02 -1.62
CA VAL A 74 -10.00 9.44 -2.36
C VAL A 74 -9.40 8.27 -1.59
N MET A 75 -9.16 8.41 -0.28
CA MET A 75 -8.64 7.33 0.56
C MET A 75 -9.53 6.08 0.53
N ILE A 76 -10.84 6.24 0.69
CA ILE A 76 -11.79 5.12 0.72
C ILE A 76 -11.87 4.44 -0.66
N VAL A 77 -12.01 5.22 -1.73
CA VAL A 77 -12.10 4.67 -3.10
C VAL A 77 -10.79 3.96 -3.47
N ALA A 78 -9.65 4.57 -3.18
CA ALA A 78 -8.34 3.98 -3.43
C ALA A 78 -8.14 2.70 -2.61
N PHE A 79 -8.56 2.67 -1.34
CA PHE A 79 -8.49 1.47 -0.52
C PHE A 79 -9.37 0.35 -1.07
N ILE A 80 -10.62 0.63 -1.47
CA ILE A 80 -11.49 -0.38 -2.08
C ILE A 80 -10.90 -0.91 -3.40
N ALA A 81 -10.35 -0.03 -4.24
CA ALA A 81 -9.66 -0.42 -5.47
C ALA A 81 -8.45 -1.31 -5.16
N HIS A 82 -7.66 -0.92 -4.16
CA HIS A 82 -6.52 -1.69 -3.67
C HIS A 82 -6.91 -3.09 -3.20
N GLU A 83 -7.95 -3.23 -2.38
CA GLU A 83 -8.45 -4.54 -1.93
C GLU A 83 -8.91 -5.41 -3.11
N ALA A 84 -9.57 -4.81 -4.11
CA ALA A 84 -9.95 -5.54 -5.32
C ALA A 84 -8.73 -6.01 -6.12
N THR A 85 -7.70 -5.16 -6.24
CA THR A 85 -6.43 -5.50 -6.91
C THR A 85 -5.64 -6.54 -6.11
N ALA A 86 -5.64 -6.48 -4.77
CA ALA A 86 -5.00 -7.45 -3.88
C ALA A 86 -5.65 -8.83 -3.97
N LEU A 87 -7.00 -8.88 -3.99
CA LEU A 87 -7.73 -10.12 -4.24
C LEU A 87 -7.42 -10.70 -5.62
N TRP A 88 -7.25 -9.84 -6.63
CA TRP A 88 -6.84 -10.27 -7.96
C TRP A 88 -5.42 -10.84 -7.96
N ASP A 89 -4.49 -10.15 -7.31
CA ASP A 89 -3.10 -10.59 -7.18
C ASP A 89 -2.99 -11.93 -6.47
N VAL A 90 -3.56 -12.07 -5.27
CA VAL A 90 -3.50 -13.33 -4.52
C VAL A 90 -4.15 -14.48 -5.30
N SER A 91 -5.28 -14.24 -5.97
CA SER A 91 -5.93 -15.24 -6.84
C SER A 91 -5.03 -15.63 -8.02
N TYR A 92 -4.33 -14.66 -8.60
CA TYR A 92 -3.38 -14.89 -9.68
C TYR A 92 -2.16 -15.69 -9.21
N ALA A 93 -1.51 -15.25 -8.13
CA ALA A 93 -0.33 -15.87 -7.54
C ALA A 93 -0.63 -17.31 -7.09
N ALA A 94 -1.72 -17.54 -6.35
CA ALA A 94 -2.12 -18.85 -5.84
C ALA A 94 -2.41 -19.86 -6.96
N SER A 95 -2.81 -19.39 -8.16
CA SER A 95 -3.00 -20.25 -9.34
C SER A 95 -1.68 -20.65 -10.03
N ARG A 96 -0.54 -20.06 -9.66
CA ARG A 96 0.75 -20.21 -10.36
C ARG A 96 1.89 -20.67 -9.47
N ARG A 97 1.85 -20.35 -8.19
CA ARG A 97 2.89 -20.66 -7.21
C ARG A 97 2.28 -20.92 -5.85
N ARG A 98 3.05 -21.60 -5.00
CA ARG A 98 2.75 -21.67 -3.58
C ARG A 98 3.03 -20.31 -2.94
N VAL A 99 2.01 -19.70 -2.33
CA VAL A 99 2.14 -18.54 -1.45
C VAL A 99 2.27 -19.07 -0.02
N GLY A 100 3.38 -18.77 0.65
CA GLY A 100 3.70 -19.37 1.96
C GLY A 100 2.93 -18.72 3.13
N PRO A 101 2.81 -19.38 4.28
CA PRO A 101 2.15 -18.78 5.46
C PRO A 101 2.79 -17.47 5.93
N PHE A 102 4.13 -17.38 5.86
CA PHE A 102 4.85 -16.16 6.21
C PHE A 102 4.52 -15.01 5.26
N GLU A 103 4.49 -15.28 3.96
CA GLU A 103 4.13 -14.31 2.93
C GLU A 103 2.68 -13.83 3.09
N GLN A 104 1.75 -14.75 3.35
CA GLN A 104 0.36 -14.40 3.71
C GLN A 104 0.28 -13.50 4.94
N HIS A 105 1.09 -13.75 5.97
CA HIS A 105 1.13 -12.89 7.14
C HIS A 105 1.68 -11.49 6.81
N VAL A 106 2.70 -11.39 5.96
CA VAL A 106 3.21 -10.10 5.45
C VAL A 106 2.11 -9.36 4.67
N HIS A 107 1.35 -10.04 3.82
CA HIS A 107 0.23 -9.45 3.10
C HIS A 107 -0.84 -8.91 4.06
N SER A 108 -1.16 -9.64 5.14
CA SER A 108 -2.09 -9.14 6.17
C SER A 108 -1.59 -7.82 6.81
N PHE A 109 -0.28 -7.64 7.00
CA PHE A 109 0.24 -6.34 7.47
C PHE A 109 0.10 -5.26 6.39
N LEU A 110 0.37 -5.59 5.13
CA LEU A 110 0.23 -4.67 4.01
C LEU A 110 -1.22 -4.21 3.78
N GLU A 111 -2.21 -5.02 4.13
CA GLU A 111 -3.63 -4.65 4.11
C GLU A 111 -4.03 -3.83 5.37
N LEU A 112 -3.66 -4.32 6.56
CA LEU A 112 -4.14 -3.75 7.82
C LEU A 112 -3.48 -2.41 8.19
N LEU A 113 -2.23 -2.18 7.82
CA LEU A 113 -1.53 -0.93 8.13
C LEU A 113 -2.10 0.30 7.39
N PRO A 114 -2.40 0.27 6.08
CA PRO A 114 -3.14 1.34 5.40
C PRO A 114 -4.50 1.60 6.03
N LEU A 115 -5.24 0.54 6.38
CA LEU A 115 -6.55 0.67 7.03
C LEU A 115 -6.40 1.34 8.42
N ALA A 116 -5.44 0.89 9.22
CA ALA A 116 -5.13 1.48 10.53
C ALA A 116 -4.72 2.95 10.41
N ALA A 117 -3.90 3.28 9.42
CA ALA A 117 -3.53 4.66 9.12
C ALA A 117 -4.77 5.50 8.77
N GLY A 118 -5.63 5.00 7.89
CA GLY A 118 -6.87 5.65 7.51
C GLY A 118 -7.80 5.90 8.69
N MET A 119 -7.95 4.93 9.59
CA MET A 119 -8.73 5.06 10.83
C MET A 119 -8.16 6.13 11.76
N LEU A 120 -6.84 6.18 11.95
CA LEU A 120 -6.20 7.22 12.77
C LEU A 120 -6.35 8.61 12.14
N VAL A 121 -6.23 8.73 10.82
CA VAL A 121 -6.50 9.99 10.10
C VAL A 121 -7.96 10.41 10.26
N ALA A 122 -8.91 9.46 10.20
CA ALA A 122 -10.33 9.72 10.46
C ALA A 122 -10.56 10.25 11.88
N VAL A 123 -9.93 9.66 12.89
CA VAL A 123 -10.00 10.15 14.28
C VAL A 123 -9.42 11.56 14.41
N LEU A 124 -8.26 11.82 13.79
CA LEU A 124 -7.60 13.13 13.82
C LEU A 124 -8.39 14.23 13.10
N HIS A 125 -9.21 13.87 12.12
CA HIS A 125 -9.99 14.80 11.29
C HIS A 125 -11.48 14.48 11.30
N TRP A 126 -11.98 14.03 12.46
CA TRP A 126 -13.33 13.49 12.64
C TRP A 126 -14.46 14.37 12.09
N PRO A 127 -14.47 15.71 12.26
CA PRO A 127 -15.51 16.54 11.68
C PRO A 127 -15.64 16.42 10.16
N GLN A 128 -14.51 16.42 9.42
CA GLN A 128 -14.52 16.26 7.96
C GLN A 128 -14.81 14.82 7.52
N PHE A 129 -14.43 13.83 8.33
CA PHE A 129 -14.81 12.44 8.10
C PHE A 129 -16.33 12.26 8.20
N LEU A 130 -16.97 12.83 9.22
CA LEU A 130 -18.44 12.83 9.32
C LEU A 130 -19.10 13.61 8.17
N ALA A 131 -18.53 14.76 7.82
CA ALA A 131 -19.06 15.62 6.77
C ALA A 131 -19.13 14.92 5.40
N LEU A 132 -18.20 14.01 5.11
CA LEU A 132 -18.23 13.17 3.91
C LEU A 132 -19.58 12.42 3.75
N PHE A 133 -20.19 12.01 4.87
CA PHE A 133 -21.46 11.28 4.89
C PHE A 133 -22.67 12.19 5.14
N GLY A 134 -22.49 13.51 5.07
CA GLY A 134 -23.54 14.49 5.41
C GLY A 134 -23.88 14.52 6.91
N LEU A 135 -22.97 14.05 7.77
CA LEU A 135 -23.11 14.04 9.22
C LEU A 135 -22.26 15.15 9.87
N GLY A 136 -22.59 15.51 11.11
CA GLY A 136 -21.85 16.52 11.88
C GLY A 136 -22.28 17.96 11.59
N GLN A 137 -21.60 18.92 12.23
CA GLN A 137 -21.89 20.36 12.11
C GLN A 137 -21.02 21.07 11.07
N GLU A 138 -19.91 20.46 10.66
CA GLU A 138 -18.96 21.06 9.73
C GLU A 138 -19.33 20.69 8.28
N PRO A 139 -19.41 21.65 7.34
CA PRO A 139 -19.68 21.33 5.95
C PRO A 139 -18.52 20.56 5.30
N ALA A 140 -18.85 19.61 4.42
CA ALA A 140 -17.86 18.86 3.66
C ALA A 140 -17.04 19.81 2.77
N ARG A 141 -15.71 19.77 2.90
CA ARG A 141 -14.81 20.52 2.02
C ARG A 141 -14.31 19.63 0.89
N TRP A 142 -14.39 20.16 -0.33
CA TRP A 142 -14.06 19.46 -1.57
C TRP A 142 -12.89 20.07 -2.35
N GLU A 143 -12.06 20.86 -1.66
CA GLU A 143 -10.95 21.59 -2.26
C GLU A 143 -9.61 20.87 -2.08
N LEU A 144 -8.70 21.01 -3.05
CA LEU A 144 -7.31 20.57 -2.91
C LEU A 144 -6.49 21.75 -2.39
N ARG A 145 -6.07 21.68 -1.14
CA ARG A 145 -5.28 22.72 -0.48
C ARG A 145 -4.07 22.13 0.22
N LEU A 146 -2.91 22.76 0.11
CA LEU A 146 -1.72 22.36 0.88
C LEU A 146 -1.93 22.60 2.37
N LYS A 147 -1.39 21.72 3.22
CA LYS A 147 -1.50 21.85 4.68
C LYS A 147 -0.96 23.19 5.17
N ALA A 148 -1.77 23.93 5.92
CA ALA A 148 -1.31 25.13 6.64
C ALA A 148 -0.21 24.81 7.67
N ARG A 149 -0.26 23.64 8.31
CA ARG A 149 0.78 23.10 9.19
C ARG A 149 1.32 21.81 8.58
N ALA A 150 2.40 21.92 7.82
CA ALA A 150 3.05 20.77 7.21
C ALA A 150 3.77 19.90 8.25
N LEU A 151 3.93 18.61 7.92
CA LEU A 151 4.84 17.73 8.65
C LEU A 151 6.28 18.24 8.48
N PRO A 152 7.20 17.88 9.40
CA PRO A 152 8.60 18.22 9.25
C PRO A 152 9.14 17.77 7.90
N THR A 153 9.74 18.68 7.12
CA THR A 153 10.21 18.40 5.75
C THR A 153 11.19 17.22 5.71
N ALA A 154 12.08 17.13 6.71
CA ALA A 154 13.01 16.01 6.82
C ALA A 154 12.30 14.65 6.97
N TYR A 155 11.20 14.61 7.72
CA TYR A 155 10.38 13.40 7.86
C TYR A 155 9.71 13.03 6.53
N VAL A 156 9.09 13.99 5.84
CA VAL A 156 8.45 13.75 4.54
C VAL A 156 9.48 13.25 3.52
N ALA A 157 10.64 13.91 3.44
CA ALA A 157 11.72 13.50 2.55
C ALA A 157 12.23 12.09 2.86
N PHE A 158 12.36 11.74 4.15
CA PHE A 158 12.74 10.39 4.57
C PHE A 158 11.70 9.34 4.15
N VAL A 159 10.41 9.58 4.39
CA VAL A 159 9.34 8.65 4.00
C VAL A 159 9.32 8.44 2.49
N LEU A 160 9.42 9.51 1.70
CA LEU A 160 9.43 9.41 0.24
C LEU A 160 10.67 8.68 -0.27
N LEU A 161 11.84 8.99 0.28
CA LEU A 161 13.08 8.29 -0.09
C LEU A 161 13.00 6.81 0.27
N ALA A 162 12.51 6.48 1.46
CA ALA A 162 12.33 5.10 1.89
C ALA A 162 11.33 4.35 0.99
N ALA A 163 10.18 4.93 0.69
CA ALA A 163 9.21 4.34 -0.24
C ALA A 163 9.79 4.14 -1.64
N ILE A 164 10.61 5.07 -2.14
CA ILE A 164 11.27 4.91 -3.45
C ILE A 164 12.31 3.78 -3.40
N VAL A 165 13.21 3.81 -2.42
CA VAL A 165 14.38 2.93 -2.37
C VAL A 165 14.02 1.51 -1.94
N LEU A 166 13.10 1.38 -0.99
CA LEU A 166 12.77 0.10 -0.34
C LEU A 166 11.52 -0.58 -0.91
N GLU A 167 10.67 0.15 -1.65
CA GLU A 167 9.43 -0.40 -2.21
C GLU A 167 9.38 -0.27 -3.74
N PHE A 168 9.38 0.95 -4.26
CA PHE A 168 9.21 1.19 -5.69
C PHE A 168 10.34 0.59 -6.54
N LEU A 169 11.60 0.86 -6.20
CA LEU A 169 12.75 0.31 -6.93
C LEU A 169 12.80 -1.22 -6.89
N PRO A 170 12.55 -1.89 -5.75
CA PRO A 170 12.40 -3.35 -5.70
C PRO A 170 11.30 -3.90 -6.61
N TYR A 171 10.10 -3.30 -6.64
CA TYR A 171 9.04 -3.74 -7.56
C TYR A 171 9.40 -3.52 -9.03
N VAL A 172 10.10 -2.42 -9.36
CA VAL A 172 10.62 -2.21 -10.72
C VAL A 172 11.70 -3.24 -11.07
N GLU A 173 12.64 -3.54 -10.18
CA GLU A 173 13.65 -4.58 -10.39
C GLU A 173 12.99 -5.94 -10.65
N GLU A 174 11.99 -6.28 -9.84
CA GLU A 174 11.24 -7.52 -9.96
C GLU A 174 10.53 -7.63 -11.32
N LEU A 175 9.87 -6.55 -11.75
CA LEU A 175 9.23 -6.46 -13.07
C LEU A 175 10.27 -6.66 -14.19
N LEU A 176 11.40 -5.95 -14.13
CA LEU A 176 12.48 -6.08 -15.12
C LEU A 176 13.04 -7.50 -15.17
N ARG A 177 13.22 -8.14 -14.00
CA ARG A 177 13.64 -9.54 -13.87
C ARG A 177 12.62 -10.49 -14.51
N GLY A 178 11.32 -10.28 -14.28
CA GLY A 178 10.23 -11.04 -14.91
C GLY A 178 10.16 -10.85 -16.42
N LEU A 179 10.32 -9.62 -16.91
CA LEU A 179 10.36 -9.32 -18.34
C LEU A 179 11.55 -9.98 -19.03
N LYS A 180 12.73 -9.97 -18.40
CA LYS A 180 13.93 -10.64 -18.90
C LYS A 180 13.73 -12.16 -18.95
N ALA A 181 13.20 -12.78 -17.90
CA ALA A 181 12.92 -14.21 -17.87
C ALA A 181 11.96 -14.64 -18.99
N ARG A 182 10.89 -13.86 -19.21
CA ARG A 182 9.92 -14.08 -20.30
C ARG A 182 10.58 -14.00 -21.68
N ARG A 183 11.44 -13.00 -21.92
CA ARG A 183 12.16 -12.83 -23.20
C ARG A 183 13.12 -13.97 -23.50
N SER A 184 13.73 -14.55 -22.47
CA SER A 184 14.69 -15.65 -22.63
C SER A 184 14.04 -17.04 -22.64
N GLY A 185 12.71 -17.16 -22.74
CA GLY A 185 12.00 -18.44 -22.72
C GLY A 185 12.04 -19.17 -21.37
N MET A 186 12.56 -18.53 -20.32
CA MET A 186 12.61 -19.03 -18.94
C MET A 186 11.41 -18.52 -18.11
N GLY A 187 10.34 -18.10 -18.79
CA GLY A 187 9.12 -17.65 -18.14
C GLY A 187 8.33 -18.80 -17.50
N PRO A 188 7.22 -18.50 -16.82
CA PRO A 188 6.34 -19.50 -16.24
C PRO A 188 5.99 -20.61 -17.25
N PRO A 189 6.10 -21.90 -16.88
CA PRO A 189 5.60 -22.96 -17.75
C PRO A 189 4.11 -22.75 -18.04
N SER A 190 3.66 -23.08 -19.25
CA SER A 190 2.26 -22.93 -19.68
C SER A 190 1.27 -23.66 -18.77
N ASN A 191 1.75 -24.70 -18.06
CA ASN A 191 1.00 -25.49 -17.08
C ASN A 191 1.68 -25.37 -15.70
N ALA A 192 1.37 -24.32 -14.94
CA ALA A 192 1.91 -24.15 -13.59
C ALA A 192 0.88 -24.62 -12.54
N TRP A 193 1.32 -25.59 -11.73
CA TRP A 193 0.71 -26.16 -10.51
C TRP A 193 -0.54 -27.07 -10.66
N PRO A 194 -0.48 -28.37 -10.31
CA PRO A 194 -1.69 -29.17 -10.14
C PRO A 194 -2.48 -28.61 -8.97
N ARG A 195 -3.80 -28.41 -9.14
CA ARG A 195 -4.70 -28.10 -8.01
C ARG A 195 -4.55 -29.25 -7.00
N GLY A 196 -3.79 -29.03 -5.94
CA GLY A 196 -3.75 -29.95 -4.82
C GLY A 196 -5.15 -29.93 -4.22
N ASN A 197 -5.86 -31.05 -4.31
CA ASN A 197 -7.12 -31.26 -3.61
C ASN A 197 -6.83 -31.10 -2.11
N GLY A 198 -7.24 -29.96 -1.55
CA GLY A 198 -7.50 -29.80 -0.13
C GLY A 198 -8.94 -30.21 0.16
#